data_AF-A0A915AN44-F1
#
_entry.id   AF-A0A915AN44-F1
#
_cell.length_a   1.000
_cell.length_b   1.000
_cell.length_c   1.000
_cell.angle_alpha   90.00
_cell.angle_beta   90.00
_cell.angle_gamma   90.00
#
_symmetry.space_group_name_H-M   'P 1'
#
loop_
_entity.id
_entity.type
_entity.pdbx_description
1 polymer ?
#
loop_
_entity_poly.entity_id
_entity_poly.type
_entity_poly.pdbx_seq_one_letter_code
_entity_poly.pdbx_strand_id
1 'polypeptide(L)'
;MSGNLPNYQPASGDSRSGKPSRRIGSEPLKRFTEAKKAIGDIYNDLEGYVNDLSIFYHEVINGQNIVPDEQMREVERFMDSIRTIKEIFHRDNMKVVFFGRTSNGKSSVINAMLHSK
;
A
#
# COMPACT_ATOMS: atom_id res chain seq x y z
N MET A 1 64.51 -14.99 36.94
CA MET A 1 63.24 -14.24 36.94
C MET A 1 62.63 -14.37 35.56
N SER A 2 61.72 -15.34 35.38
CA SER A 2 60.96 -15.51 34.14
C SER A 2 59.55 -14.98 34.38
N GLY A 3 59.18 -13.91 33.67
CA GLY A 3 57.83 -13.34 33.71
C GLY A 3 56.90 -14.13 32.80
N ASN A 4 55.82 -14.67 33.38
CA ASN A 4 54.71 -15.23 32.62
C ASN A 4 53.86 -14.09 32.02
N LEU A 5 53.64 -14.11 30.71
CA LEU A 5 52.63 -13.29 30.04
C LEU A 5 51.25 -13.97 30.14
N PRO A 6 50.16 -13.22 30.40
CA PRO A 6 48.82 -13.78 30.42
C PRO A 6 48.32 -14.08 28.99
N ASN A 7 47.83 -15.31 28.81
CA ASN A 7 47.24 -15.84 27.59
C ASN A 7 45.86 -15.21 27.36
N TYR A 8 45.70 -14.46 26.27
CA TYR A 8 44.42 -13.85 25.87
C TYR A 8 43.56 -14.90 25.15
N GLN A 9 42.49 -15.38 25.81
CA GLN A 9 41.44 -16.18 25.18
C GLN A 9 40.34 -15.25 24.64
N PRO A 10 39.98 -15.31 23.34
CA PRO A 10 38.84 -14.56 22.84
C PRO A 10 37.53 -15.19 23.37
N ALA A 11 36.66 -14.32 23.90
CA ALA A 11 35.34 -14.68 24.38
C ALA A 11 34.55 -15.42 23.30
N SER A 12 34.11 -16.63 23.63
CA SER A 12 33.23 -17.46 22.82
C SER A 12 31.93 -16.69 22.57
N GLY A 13 31.73 -16.27 21.32
CA GLY A 13 30.51 -15.61 20.87
C GLY A 13 29.32 -16.56 21.05
N ASP A 14 28.46 -16.19 21.99
CA ASP A 14 27.18 -16.82 22.28
C ASP A 14 26.38 -16.96 20.97
N SER A 15 26.29 -18.20 20.47
CA SER A 15 25.49 -18.57 19.31
C SER A 15 24.02 -18.52 19.69
N ARG A 16 23.50 -17.30 19.87
CA ARG A 16 22.06 -17.08 20.00
C ARG A 16 21.42 -17.43 18.68
N SER A 17 20.96 -18.66 18.64
CA SER A 17 19.96 -19.21 17.74
C SER A 17 18.68 -18.35 17.79
N GLY A 18 18.75 -17.17 17.19
CA GLY A 18 17.57 -16.43 16.79
C GLY A 18 16.93 -17.18 15.63
N LYS A 19 16.21 -18.27 15.93
CA LYS A 19 15.21 -18.79 14.99
C LYS A 19 14.38 -17.58 14.59
N PRO A 20 14.31 -17.19 13.30
CA PRO A 20 13.36 -16.17 12.91
C PRO A 20 12.01 -16.77 13.25
N SER A 21 11.37 -16.19 14.27
CA SER A 21 9.97 -16.43 14.57
C SER A 21 9.25 -16.18 13.25
N ARG A 22 8.91 -17.28 12.55
CA ARG A 22 8.02 -17.21 11.41
C ARG A 22 6.75 -16.64 12.01
N ARG A 23 6.54 -15.34 11.84
CA ARG A 23 5.24 -14.72 11.97
C ARG A 23 4.39 -15.34 10.86
N ILE A 24 3.88 -16.53 11.14
CA ILE A 24 2.79 -17.17 10.41
C ILE A 24 1.61 -16.25 10.69
N GLY A 25 1.35 -15.28 9.81
CA GLY A 25 0.28 -14.33 10.12
C GLY A 25 0.05 -13.14 9.19
N SER A 26 0.80 -12.95 8.11
CA SER A 26 0.36 -12.19 6.92
C SER A 26 1.53 -12.15 5.95
N GLU A 27 1.36 -12.69 4.75
CA GLU A 27 2.30 -12.45 3.67
C GLU A 27 2.41 -10.94 3.44
N PRO A 28 3.60 -10.31 3.51
CA PRO A 28 3.73 -8.85 3.48
C PRO A 28 3.04 -8.17 2.28
N LEU A 29 2.96 -8.86 1.14
CA LEU A 29 2.25 -8.40 -0.04
C LEU A 29 0.72 -8.42 0.14
N LYS A 30 0.17 -9.33 0.94
CA LYS A 30 -1.28 -9.35 1.26
C LYS A 30 -1.70 -8.10 2.01
N ARG A 31 -0.86 -7.56 2.89
CA ARG A 31 -1.15 -6.31 3.60
C ARG A 31 -1.38 -5.15 2.63
N PHE A 32 -0.62 -5.09 1.54
CA PHE A 32 -0.84 -4.09 0.48
C PHE A 32 -2.17 -4.30 -0.24
N THR A 33 -2.48 -5.55 -0.61
CA THR A 33 -3.76 -5.88 -1.25
C THR A 33 -4.96 -5.57 -0.36
N GLU A 34 -4.89 -5.90 0.94
CA GLU A 34 -5.93 -5.62 1.92
C GLU A 34 -6.13 -4.11 2.12
N ALA A 35 -5.04 -3.35 2.26
CA ALA A 35 -5.12 -1.89 2.37
C ALA A 35 -5.71 -1.25 1.10
N LYS A 36 -5.28 -1.72 -0.09
CA LYS A 36 -5.82 -1.28 -1.39
C LYS A 36 -7.31 -1.58 -1.51
N LYS A 37 -7.77 -2.73 -1.02
CA LYS A 37 -9.19 -3.06 -0.97
C LYS A 37 -9.95 -2.13 -0.02
N ALA A 38 -9.45 -1.98 1.21
CA ALA A 38 -10.11 -1.16 2.23
C ALA A 38 -10.28 0.30 1.79
N ILE A 39 -9.25 0.92 1.20
CA ILE A 39 -9.39 2.28 0.68
C ILE A 39 -10.33 2.36 -0.54
N GLY A 40 -10.33 1.32 -1.39
CA GLY A 40 -11.28 1.21 -2.50
C GLY A 40 -12.72 1.16 -2.01
N ASP A 41 -13.01 0.36 -0.98
CA ASP A 41 -14.33 0.22 -0.37
C ASP A 41 -14.80 1.56 0.23
N ILE A 42 -13.94 2.28 0.95
CA ILE A 42 -14.25 3.62 1.50
C ILE A 42 -14.63 4.62 0.39
N TYR A 43 -13.89 4.62 -0.74
CA TYR A 43 -14.19 5.52 -1.85
C TYR A 43 -15.42 5.11 -2.67
N ASN A 44 -15.80 3.82 -2.65
CA ASN A 44 -17.08 3.37 -3.20
C ASN A 44 -18.24 3.91 -2.36
N ASP A 45 -18.14 3.78 -1.03
CA ASP A 45 -19.16 4.29 -0.11
C ASP A 45 -19.29 5.82 -0.24
N LEU A 46 -18.15 6.52 -0.30
CA LEU A 46 -18.12 7.98 -0.48
C LEU A 46 -18.76 8.43 -1.79
N GLU A 47 -18.51 7.72 -2.91
CA GLU A 47 -19.19 7.98 -4.18
C GLU A 47 -20.71 7.81 -4.04
N GLY A 48 -21.15 6.75 -3.35
CA GLY A 48 -22.56 6.52 -3.05
C GLY A 48 -23.21 7.69 -2.30
N TYR A 49 -22.59 8.13 -1.20
CA TYR A 49 -23.12 9.25 -0.41
C TYR A 49 -23.20 10.56 -1.19
N VAL A 50 -22.19 10.88 -2.01
CA VAL A 50 -22.18 12.11 -2.81
C VAL A 50 -23.20 12.01 -3.95
N ASN A 51 -23.39 10.83 -4.54
CA ASN A 51 -24.43 10.60 -5.53
C ASN A 51 -25.83 10.75 -4.94
N ASP A 52 -26.09 10.19 -3.76
CA ASP A 52 -27.36 10.33 -3.05
C ASP A 52 -27.65 11.80 -2.72
N LEU A 53 -26.62 12.55 -2.32
CA LEU A 53 -26.72 14.00 -2.09
C LEU A 53 -27.05 14.78 -3.38
N SER A 54 -26.41 14.42 -4.50
CA SER A 54 -26.70 15.01 -5.80
C SER A 54 -28.16 14.77 -6.22
N ILE A 55 -28.63 13.52 -6.09
CA ILE A 55 -30.03 13.16 -6.34
C ILE A 55 -30.97 13.97 -5.44
N PHE A 56 -30.68 14.08 -4.15
CA PHE A 56 -31.50 14.86 -3.23
C PHE A 56 -31.61 16.34 -3.63
N TYR A 57 -30.50 16.95 -4.04
CA TYR A 57 -30.49 18.34 -4.51
C TYR A 57 -31.29 18.51 -5.82
N HIS A 58 -31.14 17.59 -6.78
CA HIS A 58 -31.75 17.70 -8.10
C HIS A 58 -33.19 17.16 -8.22
N GLU A 59 -33.63 16.25 -7.36
CA GLU A 59 -34.95 15.62 -7.47
C GLU A 59 -35.89 16.07 -6.36
N VAL A 60 -35.39 16.29 -5.14
CA VAL A 60 -36.25 16.60 -3.98
C VAL A 60 -36.39 18.11 -3.78
N ILE A 61 -35.31 18.88 -4.00
CA ILE A 61 -35.27 20.32 -3.71
C ILE A 61 -35.52 21.20 -4.95
N ASN A 62 -35.45 20.63 -6.16
CA ASN A 62 -35.34 21.32 -7.45
C ASN A 62 -36.61 22.09 -7.92
N GLY A 63 -37.44 22.53 -6.99
CA GLY A 63 -38.52 23.50 -7.18
C GLY A 63 -38.64 24.54 -6.05
N GLN A 64 -37.80 24.49 -5.02
CA GLN A 64 -37.91 25.34 -3.84
C GLN A 64 -36.77 26.37 -3.67
N ASN A 65 -35.76 26.39 -4.57
CA ASN A 65 -34.62 27.32 -4.50
C ASN A 65 -33.93 27.37 -3.11
N ILE A 66 -33.92 26.24 -2.40
CA ILE A 66 -33.41 26.15 -1.01
C ILE A 66 -31.89 26.00 -0.99
N VAL A 67 -31.32 25.31 -1.98
CA VAL A 67 -29.88 25.04 -2.05
C VAL A 67 -29.22 26.06 -2.98
N PRO A 68 -28.17 26.78 -2.52
CA PRO A 68 -27.41 27.68 -3.38
C PRO A 68 -26.67 26.94 -4.49
N ASP A 69 -26.63 27.54 -5.69
CA ASP A 69 -25.93 26.96 -6.86
C ASP A 69 -24.46 26.63 -6.58
N GLU A 70 -23.80 27.36 -5.67
CA GLU A 70 -22.43 27.10 -5.27
C GLU A 70 -22.26 25.72 -4.62
N GLN A 71 -23.18 25.33 -3.75
CA GLN A 71 -23.16 24.02 -3.11
C GLN A 71 -23.43 22.90 -4.11
N MET A 72 -24.31 23.13 -5.10
CA MET A 72 -24.55 22.16 -6.17
C MET A 72 -23.29 21.91 -7.00
N ARG A 73 -22.59 22.99 -7.40
CA ARG A 73 -21.31 22.89 -8.11
C ARG A 73 -20.23 22.22 -7.26
N GLU A 74 -20.26 22.39 -5.94
CA GLU A 74 -19.31 21.75 -5.03
C GLU A 74 -19.51 20.23 -5.01
N VAL A 75 -20.76 19.77 -4.96
CA VAL A 75 -21.10 18.33 -5.04
C VAL A 75 -20.60 17.71 -6.35
N GLU A 76 -20.81 18.38 -7.49
CA GLU A 76 -20.27 17.93 -8.78
C GLU A 76 -18.74 17.80 -8.76
N ARG A 77 -18.04 18.81 -8.20
CA ARG A 77 -16.58 18.77 -8.06
C ARG A 77 -16.11 17.62 -7.16
N PHE A 78 -16.86 17.30 -6.11
CA PHE A 78 -16.54 16.15 -5.26
C PHE A 78 -16.71 14.84 -6.02
N MET A 79 -17.77 14.68 -6.81
CA MET A 79 -17.95 13.48 -7.65
C MET A 79 -16.76 13.27 -8.59
N ASP A 80 -16.31 14.33 -9.28
CA ASP A 80 -15.18 14.24 -10.21
C ASP A 80 -13.86 13.93 -9.50
N SER A 81 -13.64 14.55 -8.32
CA SER A 81 -12.46 14.30 -7.49
C SER A 81 -12.43 12.85 -7.00
N ILE A 82 -13.56 12.32 -6.54
CA ILE A 82 -13.70 10.93 -6.08
C ILE A 82 -13.42 9.96 -7.22
N ARG A 83 -13.99 10.18 -8.41
CA ARG A 83 -13.74 9.37 -9.61
C ARG A 83 -12.26 9.35 -9.98
N THR A 84 -11.62 10.52 -10.01
CA THR A 84 -10.19 10.65 -10.31
C THR A 84 -9.33 9.85 -9.34
N ILE A 85 -9.62 9.93 -8.04
CA ILE A 85 -8.87 9.20 -7.01
C ILE A 85 -9.10 7.68 -7.14
N LYS A 86 -10.33 7.24 -7.41
CA LYS A 86 -10.65 5.83 -7.67
C LYS A 86 -9.87 5.26 -8.85
N GLU A 87 -9.73 6.02 -9.94
CA GLU A 87 -8.92 5.59 -11.09
C GLU A 87 -7.45 5.39 -10.74
N ILE A 88 -6.90 6.23 -9.86
CA ILE A 88 -5.51 6.12 -9.39
C ILE A 88 -5.30 4.82 -8.62
N PHE A 89 -6.19 4.49 -7.67
CA PHE A 89 -6.06 3.25 -6.90
C PHE A 89 -6.08 1.99 -7.76
N HIS A 90 -6.87 1.97 -8.85
CA HIS A 90 -6.91 0.82 -9.74
C HIS A 90 -5.54 0.54 -10.39
N ARG A 91 -4.78 1.59 -10.70
CA ARG A 91 -3.46 1.50 -11.35
C ARG A 91 -2.30 1.27 -10.38
N ASP A 92 -2.50 1.52 -9.08
CA ASP A 92 -1.45 1.38 -8.08
C ASP A 92 -1.01 -0.07 -7.88
N ASN A 93 0.25 -0.33 -8.20
CA ASN A 93 0.90 -1.62 -8.07
C ASN A 93 2.25 -1.44 -7.35
N MET A 94 2.68 -2.46 -6.61
CA MET A 94 4.03 -2.46 -6.02
C MET A 94 5.07 -2.59 -7.12
N LYS A 95 6.09 -1.72 -7.10
CA LYS A 95 7.19 -1.73 -8.07
C LYS A 95 8.52 -2.00 -7.38
N VAL A 96 9.27 -2.96 -7.89
CA VAL A 96 10.65 -3.26 -7.50
C VAL A 96 11.55 -3.15 -8.73
N VAL A 97 12.73 -2.54 -8.59
CA VAL A 97 13.68 -2.36 -9.69
C VAL A 97 15.04 -2.90 -9.28
N PHE A 98 15.64 -3.74 -10.13
CA PHE A 98 16.94 -4.36 -9.90
C PHE A 98 18.03 -3.66 -10.73
N PHE A 99 19.11 -3.26 -10.07
CA PHE A 99 20.27 -2.62 -10.70
C PHE A 99 21.51 -3.53 -10.64
N GLY A 100 22.41 -3.41 -11.62
CA GLY A 100 23.66 -4.18 -11.64
C GLY A 100 24.28 -4.29 -13.04
N ARG A 101 25.57 -4.65 -13.11
CA ARG A 101 26.31 -4.83 -14.37
C ARG A 101 25.71 -5.95 -15.23
N THR A 102 26.08 -6.00 -16.50
CA THR A 102 25.75 -7.12 -17.40
C THR A 102 26.25 -8.43 -16.79
N SER A 103 25.46 -9.49 -16.91
CA SER A 103 25.74 -10.83 -16.35
C SER A 103 25.70 -11.00 -14.83
N ASN A 104 25.32 -9.97 -14.05
CA ASN A 104 25.09 -10.09 -12.59
C ASN A 104 23.82 -10.90 -12.20
N GLY A 105 23.17 -11.60 -13.12
CA GLY A 105 22.03 -12.47 -12.81
C GLY A 105 20.70 -11.77 -12.49
N LYS A 106 20.52 -10.48 -12.85
CA LYS A 106 19.27 -9.73 -12.61
C LYS A 106 18.02 -10.47 -13.11
N SER A 107 18.04 -10.95 -14.35
CA SER A 107 16.94 -11.72 -14.94
C SER A 107 16.74 -13.08 -14.25
N SER A 108 17.83 -13.72 -13.84
CA SER A 108 17.77 -14.99 -13.11
C SER A 108 17.09 -14.84 -11.75
N VAL A 109 17.34 -13.73 -11.03
CA VAL A 109 16.67 -13.42 -9.77
C VAL A 109 15.17 -13.19 -9.98
N ILE A 110 14.79 -12.43 -11.01
CA ILE A 110 13.37 -12.18 -11.32
C ILE A 110 12.66 -13.51 -11.65
N ASN A 111 13.24 -14.34 -12.51
CA ASN A 111 12.67 -15.63 -12.88
C ASN A 111 12.52 -16.57 -11.68
N ALA A 112 13.50 -16.58 -10.77
CA ALA A 112 13.42 -17.33 -9.52
C ALA A 112 12.29 -16.82 -8.59
N MET A 113 12.09 -15.50 -8.48
CA MET A 113 10.98 -14.91 -7.71
C MET A 113 9.60 -15.21 -8.31
N LEU A 114 9.51 -15.30 -9.64
CA LEU A 114 8.27 -15.60 -10.37
C LEU A 114 8.01 -17.10 -10.53
N HIS A 115 8.91 -17.96 -10.04
CA HIS A 115 8.88 -19.41 -10.28
C HIS A 115 8.75 -19.79 -11.78
N SER A 116 9.26 -18.94 -12.68
CA SER A 116 9.31 -19.18 -14.12
C SER A 116 10.71 -19.66 -14.52
N LYS A 117 10.79 -20.58 -15.49
CA LYS A 117 12.05 -20.91 -16.17
C LYS A 117 12.28 -19.97 -17.34
#